data_AF-A0A7C1B2P0-F1
#
_entry.id   AF-A0A7C1B2P0-F1
#
_cell.length_a   1.000
_cell.length_b   1.000
_cell.length_c   1.000
_cell.angle_alpha   90.00
_cell.angle_beta   90.00
_cell.angle_gamma   90.00
#
_symmetry.space_group_name_H-M   'P 1'
#
loop_
_entity.id
_entity.type
_entity.pdbx_description
1 polymer ?
#
loop_
_entity_poly.entity_id
_entity_poly.type
_entity_poly.pdbx_seq_one_letter_code
_entity_poly.pdbx_strand_id
1 'polypeptide(L)'
;MYKRKDYYYEKAKKEGYRSRAAYKLKEINKRFRLMRRGDYILDLGCSPGGWLQVAREIVGESGYVLGVDKIRTPPLEYDNVEIREIDIEEFHTDTKFNVVLSDMAPKIMGKRDVDQYRSYILAKKAWDLAKEVLVERGNFLVKIFQSNEVRRFSDELRERFGYVKFYRPRSTRKGSSEVYIVCKSFRIFY
;
A
#
# COMPACT_ATOMS: atom_id res chain seq x y z
N MET A 1 27.11 12.85 11.43
CA MET A 1 26.42 11.73 10.72
C MET A 1 24.92 12.06 10.60
N TYR A 2 24.50 12.63 9.47
CA TYR A 2 23.11 13.10 9.26
C TYR A 2 22.14 11.89 9.33
N LYS A 3 21.30 11.82 10.37
CA LYS A 3 20.32 10.74 10.55
C LYS A 3 19.22 10.90 9.50
N ARG A 4 19.38 10.23 8.35
CA ARG A 4 18.36 10.07 7.29
C ARG A 4 16.98 9.56 7.80
N LYS A 5 16.94 9.03 9.04
CA LYS A 5 15.72 8.64 9.76
C LYS A 5 14.83 9.85 10.04
N ASP A 6 15.42 11.02 10.32
CA ASP A 6 14.70 12.22 10.73
C ASP A 6 14.33 13.07 9.51
N TYR A 7 15.17 13.11 8.46
CA TYR A 7 14.91 13.93 7.26
C TYR A 7 13.49 13.74 6.68
N TYR A 8 13.06 12.52 6.37
CA TYR A 8 11.73 12.29 5.80
C TYR A 8 10.58 12.44 6.80
N TYR A 9 10.88 12.35 8.10
CA TYR A 9 9.88 12.59 9.15
C TYR A 9 9.67 14.10 9.31
N GLU A 10 10.75 14.87 9.47
CA GLU A 10 10.72 16.33 9.53
C GLU A 10 10.14 16.93 8.25
N LYS A 11 10.53 16.39 7.09
CA LYS A 11 9.98 16.82 5.81
C LYS A 11 8.47 16.56 5.71
N ALA A 12 8.01 15.38 6.16
CA ALA A 12 6.58 15.05 6.17
C ALA A 12 5.81 16.04 7.05
N LYS A 13 6.32 16.30 8.27
CA LYS A 13 5.73 17.27 9.19
C LYS A 13 5.68 18.67 8.60
N LYS A 14 6.79 19.12 7.98
CA LYS A 14 6.87 20.45 7.33
C LYS A 14 5.90 20.59 6.15
N GLU A 15 5.67 19.52 5.40
CA GLU A 15 4.75 19.50 4.24
C GLU A 15 3.33 19.06 4.61
N GLY A 16 3.00 18.87 5.89
CA GLY A 16 1.66 18.50 6.35
C GLY A 16 1.26 17.03 6.14
N TYR A 17 2.21 16.15 5.79
CA TYR A 17 1.95 14.71 5.73
C TYR A 17 1.93 14.07 7.11
N ARG A 18 0.92 13.23 7.35
CA ARG A 18 0.72 12.48 8.60
C ARG A 18 1.79 11.43 8.85
N SER A 19 2.48 10.99 7.80
CA SER A 19 3.58 10.06 7.96
C SER A 19 4.63 10.21 6.86
N ARG A 20 5.88 9.84 7.18
CA ARG A 20 6.95 9.70 6.19
C ARG A 20 6.66 8.66 5.10
N ALA A 21 5.68 7.77 5.31
CA ALA A 21 5.31 6.76 4.32
C ALA A 21 4.72 7.41 3.07
N ALA A 22 4.16 8.62 3.18
CA ALA A 22 3.74 9.44 2.04
C ALA A 22 4.84 9.55 0.96
N TYR A 23 6.11 9.77 1.36
CA TYR A 23 7.21 9.84 0.40
C TYR A 23 7.53 8.52 -0.30
N LYS A 24 7.26 7.38 0.35
CA LYS A 24 7.40 6.07 -0.30
C LYS A 24 6.39 5.95 -1.43
N LEU A 25 5.12 6.23 -1.16
CA LEU A 25 4.06 6.15 -2.17
C LEU A 25 4.27 7.16 -3.29
N LYS A 26 4.64 8.41 -2.98
CA LYS A 26 5.01 9.41 -3.99
C LYS A 26 6.14 8.94 -4.90
N GLU A 27 7.19 8.35 -4.33
CA GLU A 27 8.33 7.83 -5.10
C GLU A 27 7.92 6.66 -5.99
N ILE A 28 7.15 5.72 -5.45
CA ILE A 28 6.62 4.56 -6.19
C ILE A 28 5.72 5.05 -7.32
N ASN A 29 4.76 5.93 -7.05
CA ASN A 29 3.85 6.41 -8.08
C ASN A 29 4.56 7.23 -9.16
N LYS A 30 5.54 8.06 -8.79
CA LYS A 30 6.38 8.79 -9.76
C LYS A 30 7.09 7.84 -10.72
N ARG A 31 7.54 6.69 -10.24
CA ARG A 31 8.28 5.71 -11.04
C ARG A 31 7.37 4.80 -11.87
N PHE A 32 6.26 4.33 -11.30
CA PHE A 32 5.45 3.26 -11.90
C PHE A 32 4.10 3.72 -12.44
N ARG A 33 3.65 4.95 -12.09
CA ARG A 33 2.36 5.53 -12.47
C ARG A 33 1.21 4.56 -12.17
N LEU A 34 1.07 4.20 -10.90
CA LEU A 34 0.06 3.27 -10.40
C LEU A 34 -1.33 3.90 -10.36
N MET A 35 -1.38 5.17 -9.99
CA MET A 35 -2.61 5.94 -9.80
C MET A 35 -2.64 7.11 -10.77
N ARG A 36 -3.85 7.47 -11.20
CA ARG A 36 -4.17 8.57 -12.10
C ARG A 36 -5.38 9.34 -11.58
N ARG A 37 -5.60 10.54 -12.11
CA ARG A 37 -6.78 11.36 -11.82
C ARG A 37 -8.05 10.56 -12.13
N GLY A 38 -9.01 10.55 -11.21
CA GLY A 38 -10.27 9.82 -11.33
C GLY A 38 -10.24 8.37 -10.87
N ASP A 39 -9.09 7.82 -10.49
CA ASP A 39 -9.01 6.43 -10.01
C ASP A 39 -9.71 6.25 -8.66
N TYR A 40 -10.25 5.05 -8.47
CA TYR A 40 -10.76 4.53 -7.20
C TYR A 40 -9.65 3.73 -6.51
N ILE A 41 -9.31 4.13 -5.29
CA ILE A 41 -8.17 3.60 -4.54
C ILE A 41 -8.66 2.95 -3.24
N LEU A 42 -8.21 1.73 -2.99
CA LEU A 42 -8.34 1.08 -1.68
C LEU A 42 -6.97 1.06 -1.00
N ASP A 43 -6.85 1.62 0.20
CA ASP A 43 -5.62 1.66 1.00
C ASP A 43 -5.78 0.79 2.27
N LEU A 44 -5.11 -0.36 2.29
CA LEU A 44 -5.16 -1.34 3.37
C LEU A 44 -4.04 -1.10 4.38
N GLY A 45 -4.40 -1.03 5.66
CA GLY A 45 -3.48 -0.60 6.71
C GLY A 45 -3.20 0.90 6.62
N CYS A 46 -4.25 1.69 6.40
CA CYS A 46 -4.14 3.10 6.04
C CYS A 46 -3.61 3.99 7.18
N SER A 47 -3.61 3.55 8.44
CA SER A 47 -3.20 4.36 9.58
C SER A 47 -1.72 4.77 9.51
N PRO A 48 -1.35 6.05 9.73
CA PRO A 48 -2.18 7.17 10.21
C PRO A 48 -2.79 8.06 9.09
N GLY A 49 -2.81 7.60 7.84
CA GLY A 49 -3.44 8.28 6.70
C GLY A 49 -2.47 8.96 5.73
N GLY A 50 -1.16 8.70 5.85
CA GLY A 50 -0.16 9.31 4.96
C GLY A 50 -0.27 8.84 3.50
N TRP A 51 -0.73 7.61 3.26
CA TRP A 51 -0.99 7.09 1.91
C TRP A 51 -2.33 7.60 1.37
N LEU A 52 -3.37 7.67 2.21
CA LEU A 52 -4.63 8.35 1.89
C LEU A 52 -4.43 9.79 1.37
N GLN A 53 -3.59 10.59 2.05
CA GLN A 53 -3.27 11.96 1.59
C GLN A 53 -2.70 11.96 0.17
N VAL A 54 -1.71 11.10 -0.08
CA VAL A 54 -1.03 11.02 -1.39
C VAL A 54 -1.96 10.47 -2.46
N ALA A 55 -2.75 9.44 -2.16
CA ALA A 55 -3.75 8.90 -3.07
C ALA A 55 -4.76 10.00 -3.46
N ARG A 56 -5.30 10.72 -2.47
CA ARG A 56 -6.25 11.81 -2.68
C ARG A 56 -5.68 12.96 -3.52
N GLU A 57 -4.42 13.34 -3.30
CA GLU A 57 -3.72 14.33 -4.13
C GLU A 57 -3.64 13.90 -5.59
N ILE A 58 -3.39 12.61 -5.86
CA ILE A 58 -3.20 12.09 -7.22
C ILE A 58 -4.53 11.93 -7.95
N VAL A 59 -5.55 11.37 -7.28
CA VAL A 59 -6.82 11.06 -7.94
C VAL A 59 -7.72 12.29 -8.11
N GLY A 60 -7.50 13.35 -7.32
CA GLY A 60 -8.28 14.58 -7.38
C GLY A 60 -9.71 14.40 -6.86
N GLU A 61 -10.56 15.41 -7.08
CA GLU A 61 -11.97 15.41 -6.64
C GLU A 61 -12.84 14.39 -7.40
N SER A 62 -12.44 14.04 -8.63
CA SER A 62 -13.17 13.09 -9.46
C SER A 62 -12.85 11.62 -9.16
N GLY A 63 -11.88 11.35 -8.29
CA GLY A 63 -11.55 9.99 -7.84
C GLY A 63 -12.16 9.70 -6.48
N TYR A 64 -11.89 8.51 -5.95
CA TYR A 64 -12.36 8.09 -4.63
C TYR A 64 -11.26 7.32 -3.91
N VAL A 65 -11.12 7.53 -2.60
CA VAL A 65 -10.13 6.86 -1.76
C VAL A 65 -10.82 6.26 -0.55
N LEU A 66 -10.74 4.93 -0.41
CA LEU A 66 -11.20 4.21 0.77
C LEU A 66 -10.00 3.71 1.56
N GLY A 67 -9.87 4.17 2.80
CA GLY A 67 -8.92 3.63 3.78
C GLY A 67 -9.56 2.58 4.66
N VAL A 68 -8.87 1.45 4.85
CA VAL A 68 -9.28 0.40 5.80
C VAL A 68 -8.14 0.12 6.76
N ASP A 69 -8.42 0.21 8.05
CA ASP A 69 -7.49 -0.15 9.11
C ASP A 69 -8.27 -0.50 10.38
N LYS A 70 -7.78 -1.43 11.20
CA LYS A 70 -8.35 -1.69 12.53
C LYS A 70 -7.96 -0.65 13.56
N ILE A 71 -6.95 0.17 13.25
CA ILE A 71 -6.48 1.26 14.08
C ILE A 71 -7.16 2.54 13.60
N ARG A 72 -7.79 3.25 14.54
CA ARG A 72 -8.36 4.57 14.29
C ARG A 72 -7.42 5.47 13.50
N THR A 73 -7.92 5.95 12.37
CA THR A 73 -7.23 6.91 11.51
C THR A 73 -8.00 8.23 11.52
N PRO A 74 -7.38 9.37 11.87
CA PRO A 74 -8.09 10.65 11.87
C PRO A 74 -8.74 10.95 10.50
N PRO A 75 -9.91 11.59 10.43
CA PRO A 75 -10.53 11.94 9.15
C PRO A 75 -9.70 12.98 8.40
N LEU A 76 -9.68 12.93 7.06
CA LEU A 76 -8.96 13.90 6.22
C LEU A 76 -9.81 15.10 5.76
N GLU A 77 -11.10 15.14 6.09
CA GLU A 77 -12.05 16.21 5.72
C GLU A 77 -12.14 16.45 4.20
N TYR A 78 -12.23 15.37 3.42
CA TYR A 78 -12.53 15.42 1.98
C TYR A 78 -13.73 14.52 1.67
N ASP A 79 -14.68 15.02 0.88
CA ASP A 79 -15.93 14.30 0.56
C ASP A 79 -15.71 12.96 -0.16
N ASN A 80 -14.61 12.83 -0.89
CA ASN A 80 -14.25 11.63 -1.64
C ASN A 80 -13.15 10.78 -0.97
N VAL A 81 -12.95 10.96 0.33
CA VAL A 81 -12.10 10.10 1.16
C VAL A 81 -12.94 9.49 2.27
N GLU A 82 -13.11 8.17 2.22
CA GLU A 82 -13.77 7.39 3.26
C GLU A 82 -12.73 6.61 4.07
N ILE A 83 -12.96 6.46 5.37
CA ILE A 83 -12.11 5.67 6.26
C ILE A 83 -13.00 4.74 7.07
N ARG A 84 -12.71 3.45 7.03
CA ARG A 84 -13.38 2.42 7.84
C ARG A 84 -12.44 1.85 8.87
N GLU A 85 -12.84 1.96 10.13
CA GLU A 85 -12.16 1.34 11.26
C GLU A 85 -12.64 -0.12 11.42
N ILE A 86 -12.03 -1.04 10.67
CA ILE A 86 -12.42 -2.45 10.61
C ILE A 86 -11.19 -3.32 10.29
N ASP A 87 -11.16 -4.56 10.80
CA ASP A 87 -10.13 -5.51 10.36
C ASP A 87 -10.35 -5.87 8.88
N ILE A 88 -9.27 -6.02 8.13
CA ILE A 88 -9.34 -6.33 6.70
C ILE A 88 -10.00 -7.69 6.44
N GLU A 89 -9.98 -8.60 7.42
CA GLU A 89 -10.61 -9.93 7.31
C GLU A 89 -12.13 -9.87 7.40
N GLU A 90 -12.67 -8.79 7.99
CA GLU A 90 -14.11 -8.54 8.12
C GLU A 90 -14.60 -7.51 7.09
N PHE A 91 -13.68 -6.91 6.33
CA PHE A 91 -14.00 -5.88 5.36
C PHE A 91 -14.55 -6.48 4.07
N HIS A 92 -15.76 -6.02 3.71
CA HIS A 92 -16.41 -6.33 2.45
C HIS A 92 -16.92 -5.06 1.76
N THR A 93 -16.92 -5.07 0.43
CA THR A 93 -17.47 -3.99 -0.39
C THR A 93 -17.77 -4.49 -1.81
N ASP A 94 -18.85 -3.98 -2.39
CA ASP A 94 -19.16 -4.19 -3.81
C ASP A 94 -18.40 -3.21 -4.72
N THR A 95 -17.76 -2.19 -4.13
CA THR A 95 -16.99 -1.19 -4.87
C THR A 95 -15.79 -1.85 -5.54
N LYS A 96 -15.60 -1.55 -6.84
CA LYS A 96 -14.41 -1.96 -7.58
C LYS A 96 -13.38 -0.83 -7.60
N PHE A 97 -12.10 -1.19 -7.53
CA PHE A 97 -10.99 -0.26 -7.42
C PHE A 97 -10.03 -0.38 -8.60
N ASN A 98 -9.53 0.76 -9.07
CA ASN A 98 -8.45 0.82 -10.05
C ASN A 98 -7.12 0.40 -9.42
N VAL A 99 -6.93 0.71 -8.13
CA VAL A 99 -5.69 0.40 -7.41
C VAL A 99 -5.99 -0.07 -5.98
N VAL A 100 -5.35 -1.17 -5.60
CA VAL A 100 -5.29 -1.61 -4.19
C VAL A 100 -3.87 -1.41 -3.68
N LEU A 101 -3.74 -0.72 -2.55
CA LEU A 101 -2.51 -0.38 -1.86
C LEU A 101 -2.47 -1.09 -0.51
N SER A 102 -1.29 -1.53 -0.09
CA SER A 102 -1.07 -2.08 1.25
C SER A 102 0.31 -1.68 1.78
N ASP A 103 0.32 -0.83 2.82
CA ASP A 103 1.50 -0.56 3.65
C ASP A 103 1.38 -1.23 5.03
N MET A 104 0.65 -2.36 5.11
CA MET A 104 0.53 -3.13 6.35
C MET A 104 1.88 -3.70 6.80
N ALA A 105 2.14 -3.64 8.11
CA ALA A 105 3.27 -4.30 8.73
C ALA A 105 2.82 -5.01 10.00
N PRO A 106 3.38 -6.20 10.32
CA PRO A 106 3.08 -6.85 11.58
C PRO A 106 3.75 -6.11 12.74
N LYS A 107 3.25 -6.34 13.96
CA LYS A 107 3.99 -5.98 15.17
C LYS A 107 5.31 -6.77 15.18
N ILE A 108 6.44 -6.04 15.13
CA ILE A 108 7.79 -6.60 15.11
C ILE A 108 8.11 -7.22 16.46
N MET A 109 8.48 -8.49 16.46
CA MET A 109 8.82 -9.28 17.63
C MET A 109 10.34 -9.36 17.86
N GLY A 110 11.15 -8.93 16.87
CA GLY A 110 12.61 -9.00 16.91
C GLY A 110 13.17 -10.35 16.48
N LYS A 111 12.30 -11.30 16.10
CA LYS A 111 12.68 -12.59 15.52
C LYS A 111 12.48 -12.51 14.02
N ARG A 112 13.59 -12.39 13.28
CA ARG A 112 13.59 -12.09 11.84
C ARG A 112 12.64 -12.98 11.03
N ASP A 113 12.73 -14.29 11.20
CA ASP A 113 11.95 -15.25 10.40
C ASP A 113 10.46 -15.17 10.73
N VAL A 114 10.12 -14.96 12.00
CA VAL A 114 8.73 -14.77 12.46
C VAL A 114 8.15 -13.47 11.91
N ASP A 115 8.92 -12.39 11.97
CA ASP A 115 8.49 -11.07 11.47
C ASP A 115 8.33 -11.08 9.94
N GLN A 116 9.22 -11.78 9.23
CA GLN A 116 9.13 -12.01 7.79
C GLN A 116 7.89 -12.84 7.42
N TYR A 117 7.66 -13.97 8.07
CA TYR A 117 6.50 -14.81 7.81
C TYR A 117 5.19 -14.07 8.07
N ARG A 118 5.09 -13.33 9.19
CA ARG A 118 3.91 -12.50 9.48
C ARG A 118 3.69 -11.40 8.44
N SER A 119 4.76 -10.80 7.93
CA SER A 119 4.65 -9.84 6.82
C SER A 119 4.15 -10.49 5.54
N TYR A 120 4.59 -11.71 5.24
CA TYR A 120 4.09 -12.49 4.11
C TYR A 120 2.59 -12.79 4.24
N ILE A 121 2.14 -13.21 5.43
CA ILE A 121 0.70 -13.46 5.67
C ILE A 121 -0.14 -12.21 5.45
N LEU A 122 0.29 -11.04 5.95
CA LEU A 122 -0.43 -9.78 5.70
C LEU A 122 -0.47 -9.41 4.21
N ALA A 123 0.62 -9.64 3.48
CA ALA A 123 0.65 -9.40 2.05
C ALA A 123 -0.28 -10.34 1.27
N LYS A 124 -0.39 -11.60 1.71
CA LYS A 124 -1.36 -12.57 1.18
C LYS A 124 -2.80 -12.16 1.42
N LYS A 125 -3.16 -11.74 2.64
CA LYS A 125 -4.50 -11.22 2.95
C LYS A 125 -4.87 -10.02 2.08
N ALA A 126 -3.93 -9.07 1.92
CA ALA A 126 -4.13 -7.93 1.01
C ALA A 126 -4.39 -8.37 -0.42
N TRP A 127 -3.68 -9.40 -0.89
CA TRP A 127 -3.86 -9.96 -2.22
C TRP A 127 -5.20 -10.70 -2.37
N ASP A 128 -5.62 -11.45 -1.35
CA ASP A 128 -6.89 -12.16 -1.36
C ASP A 128 -8.06 -11.19 -1.58
N LEU A 129 -8.10 -10.10 -0.81
CA LEU A 129 -9.08 -9.04 -1.01
C LEU A 129 -8.91 -8.33 -2.37
N ALA A 130 -7.67 -8.05 -2.79
CA ALA A 130 -7.41 -7.35 -4.06
C ALA A 130 -7.96 -8.12 -5.27
N LYS A 131 -7.92 -9.46 -5.27
CA LYS A 131 -8.49 -10.29 -6.36
C LYS A 131 -9.99 -10.05 -6.54
N GLU A 132 -10.70 -9.79 -5.45
CA GLU A 132 -12.15 -9.65 -5.45
C GLU A 132 -12.60 -8.26 -5.89
N VAL A 133 -11.81 -7.23 -5.55
CA VAL A 133 -12.22 -5.83 -5.71
C VAL A 133 -11.49 -5.09 -6.84
N LEU A 134 -10.40 -5.61 -7.39
CA LEU A 134 -9.72 -4.97 -8.53
C LEU A 134 -10.53 -5.06 -9.81
N VAL A 135 -10.56 -3.95 -10.56
CA VAL A 135 -11.03 -3.94 -11.95
C VAL A 135 -10.02 -4.60 -12.90
N GLU A 136 -10.49 -5.04 -14.06
CA GLU A 136 -9.63 -5.44 -15.18
C GLU A 136 -8.60 -4.33 -15.49
N ARG A 137 -7.35 -4.71 -15.70
CA ARG A 137 -6.19 -3.81 -15.86
C ARG A 137 -5.85 -2.94 -14.63
N GLY A 138 -6.45 -3.21 -13.47
CA GLY A 138 -6.11 -2.56 -12.21
C GLY A 138 -4.67 -2.82 -11.73
N ASN A 139 -4.23 -2.08 -10.72
CA ASN A 139 -2.89 -2.16 -10.16
C ASN A 139 -2.91 -2.57 -8.69
N PHE A 140 -1.85 -3.24 -8.24
CA PHE A 140 -1.69 -3.63 -6.85
C PHE A 140 -0.29 -3.26 -6.34
N LEU A 141 -0.23 -2.72 -5.14
CA LEU A 141 1.02 -2.40 -4.46
C LEU A 141 0.98 -2.96 -3.06
N VAL A 142 1.96 -3.79 -2.71
CA VAL A 142 2.01 -4.40 -1.37
C VAL A 142 3.41 -4.33 -0.77
N LYS A 143 3.48 -3.93 0.49
CA LYS A 143 4.68 -4.05 1.31
C LYS A 143 4.88 -5.50 1.73
N ILE A 144 6.13 -5.96 1.67
CA ILE A 144 6.55 -7.22 2.26
C ILE A 144 7.98 -7.10 2.81
N PHE A 145 8.30 -7.88 3.83
CA PHE A 145 9.69 -8.05 4.26
C PHE A 145 10.35 -9.16 3.45
N GLN A 146 11.54 -8.86 2.91
CA GLN A 146 12.29 -9.83 2.12
C GLN A 146 12.47 -11.14 2.89
N SER A 147 11.93 -12.23 2.36
CA SER A 147 11.97 -13.59 2.93
C SER A 147 12.08 -14.62 1.81
N ASN A 148 12.11 -15.91 2.15
CA ASN A 148 12.16 -17.00 1.16
C ASN A 148 10.83 -17.15 0.41
N GLU A 149 9.72 -16.87 1.08
CA GLU A 149 8.35 -16.97 0.57
C GLU A 149 8.03 -15.90 -0.49
N VAL A 150 8.75 -14.77 -0.45
CA VAL A 150 8.53 -13.62 -1.35
C VAL A 150 8.63 -14.00 -2.82
N ARG A 151 9.52 -14.95 -3.18
CA ARG A 151 9.67 -15.41 -4.57
C ARG A 151 8.41 -16.13 -5.03
N ARG A 152 7.96 -17.13 -4.28
CA ARG A 152 6.74 -17.90 -4.58
C ARG A 152 5.52 -16.99 -4.68
N PHE A 153 5.39 -16.04 -3.76
CA PHE A 153 4.30 -15.06 -3.81
C PHE A 153 4.35 -14.18 -5.05
N SER A 154 5.55 -13.74 -5.45
CA SER A 154 5.70 -12.96 -6.68
C SER A 154 5.38 -13.77 -7.93
N ASP A 155 5.60 -15.09 -7.93
CA ASP A 155 5.26 -15.94 -9.06
C ASP A 155 3.74 -16.10 -9.19
N GLU A 156 3.02 -16.29 -8.08
CA GLU A 156 1.55 -16.24 -8.06
C GLU A 156 1.01 -14.90 -8.58
N LEU A 157 1.61 -13.77 -8.18
CA LEU A 157 1.20 -12.47 -8.71
C LEU A 157 1.45 -12.37 -10.23
N ARG A 158 2.50 -13.00 -10.78
CA ARG A 158 2.78 -12.99 -12.23
C ARG A 158 1.72 -13.73 -13.05
N GLU A 159 1.02 -14.69 -12.45
CA GLU A 159 -0.08 -15.40 -13.12
C GLU A 159 -1.27 -14.44 -13.37
N ARG A 160 -1.43 -13.42 -12.54
CA ARG A 160 -2.60 -12.51 -12.55
C ARG A 160 -2.31 -11.08 -12.98
N PHE A 161 -1.04 -10.72 -13.18
CA PHE A 161 -0.64 -9.37 -13.59
C PHE A 161 0.31 -9.42 -14.78
N GLY A 162 0.12 -8.52 -15.76
CA GLY A 162 1.03 -8.36 -16.90
C GLY A 162 2.41 -7.80 -16.53
N TYR A 163 2.57 -7.26 -15.31
CA TYR A 163 3.83 -6.72 -14.82
C TYR A 163 3.95 -6.90 -13.32
N VAL A 164 5.06 -7.48 -12.86
CA VAL A 164 5.38 -7.64 -11.43
C VAL A 164 6.85 -7.29 -11.19
N LYS A 165 7.10 -6.31 -10.31
CA LYS A 165 8.47 -5.86 -10.00
C LYS A 165 8.66 -5.51 -8.52
N PHE A 166 9.77 -5.98 -7.97
CA PHE A 166 10.24 -5.53 -6.66
C PHE A 166 10.81 -4.11 -6.73
N TYR A 167 10.41 -3.29 -5.76
CA TYR A 167 10.91 -1.93 -5.61
C TYR A 167 11.18 -1.58 -4.16
N ARG A 168 12.33 -0.95 -3.92
CA ARG A 168 12.69 -0.42 -2.61
C ARG A 168 12.85 1.10 -2.70
N PRO A 169 11.92 1.88 -2.11
CA PRO A 169 12.01 3.33 -2.09
C PRO A 169 13.29 3.83 -1.42
N ARG A 170 13.83 4.95 -1.91
CA ARG A 170 14.98 5.64 -1.29
C ARG A 170 14.66 6.16 0.11
N SER A 171 13.38 6.36 0.42
CA SER A 171 12.88 6.78 1.72
C SER A 171 12.76 5.64 2.75
N THR A 172 12.98 4.38 2.35
CA THR A 172 13.07 3.23 3.26
C THR A 172 14.33 3.35 4.16
N ARG A 173 14.19 2.97 5.44
CA ARG A 173 15.27 3.07 6.42
C ARG A 173 16.44 2.13 6.06
N LYS A 174 17.68 2.56 6.32
CA LYS A 174 18.86 1.68 6.26
C LYS A 174 18.67 0.52 7.25
N GLY A 175 18.96 -0.70 6.83
CA GLY A 175 18.80 -1.93 7.64
C GLY A 175 17.39 -2.55 7.66
N SER A 176 16.36 -1.87 7.13
CA SER A 176 15.03 -2.50 7.01
C SER A 176 15.05 -3.60 5.95
N SER A 177 14.32 -4.70 6.12
CA SER A 177 14.08 -5.71 5.09
C SER A 177 12.90 -5.37 4.16
N GLU A 178 12.32 -4.18 4.31
CA GLU A 178 11.16 -3.72 3.55
C GLU A 178 11.43 -3.61 2.04
N VAL A 179 10.52 -4.20 1.27
CA VAL A 179 10.42 -4.09 -0.18
C VAL A 179 8.94 -4.00 -0.55
N TYR A 180 8.64 -3.36 -1.68
CA TYR A 180 7.30 -3.33 -2.25
C TYR A 180 7.25 -4.19 -3.51
N ILE A 181 6.17 -4.96 -3.66
CA ILE A 181 5.86 -5.64 -4.93
C ILE A 181 4.89 -4.73 -5.69
N VAL A 182 5.33 -4.28 -6.86
CA VAL A 182 4.56 -3.45 -7.78
C VAL A 182 3.95 -4.35 -8.84
N CYS A 183 2.62 -4.41 -8.88
CA CYS A 183 1.85 -5.21 -9.82
C CYS A 183 0.98 -4.31 -10.69
N LYS A 184 0.98 -4.55 -12.02
CA LYS A 184 0.19 -3.76 -12.96
C LYS A 184 -0.53 -4.62 -13.98
N SER A 185 -1.64 -4.09 -14.48
CA SER A 185 -2.48 -4.74 -15.48
C SER A 185 -3.03 -6.08 -14.97
N PHE A 186 -3.87 -6.02 -13.94
CA PHE A 186 -4.60 -7.17 -13.41
C PHE A 186 -5.43 -7.86 -14.49
N ARG A 187 -5.50 -9.19 -14.46
CA ARG A 187 -6.24 -10.03 -15.39
C ARG A 187 -7.32 -10.80 -14.63
N ILE A 188 -8.57 -10.54 -14.99
CA ILE A 188 -9.72 -11.33 -14.57
C ILE A 188 -9.79 -12.55 -15.48
N PHE A 189 -9.76 -13.74 -14.88
CA PHE A 189 -10.07 -14.97 -15.58
C PHE A 189 -11.55 -15.25 -15.38
N TYR A 190 -12.29 -15.34 -16.48
CA TYR A 190 -13.66 -15.83 -16.53
C TYR A 190 -13.67 -17.35 -16.63
#